data_AF-H0SAB1-F1
#
_entry.id   AF-H0SAB1-F1
#
_cell.length_a   1.000
_cell.length_b   1.000
_cell.length_c   1.000
_cell.angle_alpha   90.00
_cell.angle_beta   90.00
_cell.angle_gamma   90.00
#
_symmetry.space_group_name_H-M   'P 1'
#
loop_
_entity.id
_entity.type
_entity.pdbx_description
1 polymer ?
#
loop_
_entity_poly.entity_id
_entity_poly.type
_entity_poly.pdbx_seq_one_letter_code
_entity_poly.pdbx_strand_id
1 'polypeptide(L)' 'MIFSDFRQPAAAEAYDIALDFLWRTGAVRDEFATYQFLAAEISRMVDRGQTSRLRMANLAISAHQRCFATVEGRDPNIV' A
#
# COMPACT_ATOMS: atom_id res chain seq x y z
N MET A 1 5.90 2.30 -18.46
CA MET A 1 5.57 3.61 -17.86
C MET A 1 4.16 3.48 -17.27
N ILE A 2 4.04 3.16 -15.98
CA ILE A 2 2.76 2.76 -15.33
C ILE A 2 2.04 3.95 -14.66
N PHE A 3 2.64 5.15 -14.64
CA PHE A 3 2.26 6.22 -13.70
C PHE A 3 1.40 7.36 -14.28
N SER A 4 0.65 7.12 -15.36
CA SER A 4 -0.14 8.19 -16.01
C SER A 4 -1.50 8.46 -15.36
N ASP A 5 -1.96 7.62 -14.43
CA ASP A 5 -3.32 7.73 -13.86
C ASP A 5 -3.45 8.53 -12.56
N PHE A 6 -2.34 9.01 -11.97
CA PHE A 6 -2.41 9.96 -10.86
C PHE A 6 -2.66 11.39 -11.35
N ARG A 7 -3.80 11.61 -12.03
CA ARG A 7 -4.32 12.95 -12.35
C ARG A 7 -4.64 13.78 -11.09
N GLN A 8 -4.45 13.20 -9.90
CA GLN A 8 -4.53 13.86 -8.62
C GLN A 8 -3.16 13.83 -7.91
N PRO A 9 -2.52 15.00 -7.70
CA PRO A 9 -1.25 15.11 -6.97
C PRO A 9 -1.29 14.42 -5.59
N ALA A 10 -2.44 14.51 -4.90
CA ALA A 10 -2.63 13.88 -3.61
C ALA A 10 -2.49 12.34 -3.64
N ALA A 11 -2.77 11.69 -4.77
CA ALA A 11 -2.68 10.24 -4.91
C ALA A 11 -1.24 9.78 -5.17
N ALA A 12 -0.48 10.54 -5.98
CA ALA A 12 0.96 10.31 -6.13
C ALA A 12 1.69 10.49 -4.79
N GLU A 13 1.40 11.58 -4.06
CA GLU A 13 1.99 11.80 -2.74
C GLU A 13 1.58 10.70 -1.75
N ALA A 14 0.34 10.22 -1.81
CA ALA A 14 -0.10 9.11 -0.96
C ALA A 14 0.68 7.82 -1.24
N TYR A 15 0.98 7.56 -2.51
CA TYR A 15 1.77 6.40 -2.94
C TYR A 15 3.18 6.49 -2.37
N ASP A 16 3.84 7.65 -2.54
CA ASP A 16 5.21 7.85 -2.05
C ASP A 16 5.29 7.73 -0.53
N ILE A 17 4.32 8.30 0.20
CA ILE A 17 4.25 8.19 1.67
C ILE A 17 4.07 6.73 2.10
N ALA A 18 3.14 6.01 1.47
CA ALA A 18 2.88 4.61 1.81
C ALA A 18 4.11 3.74 1.53
N LEU A 19 4.77 3.98 0.39
CA LEU A 19 5.92 3.21 -0.02
C LEU A 19 7.15 3.48 0.87
N ASP A 20 7.46 4.75 1.18
CA ASP A 20 8.53 5.11 2.11
C ASP A 20 8.33 4.44 3.48
N PHE A 21 7.10 4.48 4.00
CA PHE A 21 6.77 3.84 5.26
C PHE A 21 7.06 2.33 5.23
N LEU A 22 6.53 1.61 4.23
CA LEU A 22 6.69 0.16 4.15
C LEU A 22 8.15 -0.26 3.98
N TRP A 23 8.95 0.53 3.25
CA TRP A 23 10.40 0.31 3.13
C TRP A 23 11.11 0.47 4.47
N ARG A 24 10.81 1.55 5.21
CA ARG A 24 11.44 1.84 6.50
C ARG A 24 11.08 0.83 7.59
N THR A 25 9.91 0.20 7.49
CA THR A 25 9.51 -0.86 8.41
C THR A 25 9.98 -2.26 7.98
N GLY A 26 10.63 -2.39 6.81
CA GLY A 26 11.01 -3.70 6.26
C GLY A 26 9.81 -4.58 5.86
N ALA A 27 8.63 -3.98 5.65
CA ALA A 27 7.42 -4.71 5.28
C ALA A 27 7.39 -5.10 3.79
N VAL A 28 8.28 -4.51 2.98
CA VAL A 28 8.44 -4.83 1.56
C VAL A 28 9.22 -6.14 1.41
N ARG A 29 8.52 -7.26 1.20
CA ARG A 29 9.12 -8.57 0.90
C ARG A 29 9.35 -8.79 -0.59
N ASP A 30 8.40 -8.34 -1.39
CA ASP A 30 8.44 -8.34 -2.85
C ASP A 30 8.10 -6.93 -3.30
N GLU A 31 9.08 -6.27 -3.91
CA GLU A 31 8.97 -4.90 -4.38
C GLU A 31 7.89 -4.76 -5.45
N PHE A 32 7.87 -5.67 -6.42
CA PHE A 32 6.95 -5.61 -7.55
C PHE A 32 5.51 -5.86 -7.09
N ALA A 33 5.31 -6.82 -6.20
CA ALA A 33 4.00 -7.06 -5.58
C ALA A 33 3.54 -5.84 -4.77
N THR A 34 4.46 -5.20 -4.03
CA THR A 34 4.14 -4.01 -3.22
C THR A 34 3.76 -2.81 -4.10
N TYR A 35 4.54 -2.53 -5.15
CA TYR A 35 4.26 -1.43 -6.07
C TYR A 35 2.89 -1.58 -6.75
N GLN A 36 2.60 -2.78 -7.26
CA GLN A 36 1.31 -3.05 -7.90
C GLN A 36 0.15 -2.96 -6.91
N PHE A 37 0.32 -3.49 -5.70
CA PHE A 37 -0.70 -3.43 -4.65
C PHE A 37 -1.05 -1.99 -4.28
N LEU A 38 -0.03 -1.16 -4.01
CA LEU A 38 -0.22 0.24 -3.65
C LEU A 38 -0.87 1.04 -4.77
N ALA A 39 -0.44 0.83 -6.03
CA ALA A 39 -1.03 1.50 -7.17
C ALA A 39 -2.52 1.15 -7.32
N ALA A 40 -2.87 -0.13 -7.23
CA ALA A 40 -4.25 -0.59 -7.33
C ALA A 40 -5.14 -0.03 -6.20
N GLU A 41 -4.67 -0.09 -4.95
CA GLU A 41 -5.47 0.35 -3.81
C GLU A 41 -5.67 1.87 -3.80
N ILE A 42 -4.64 2.65 -4.16
CA ILE A 42 -4.76 4.11 -4.24
C ILE A 42 -5.65 4.53 -5.41
N SER A 43 -5.53 3.92 -6.59
CA SER A 43 -6.44 4.18 -7.71
C SER A 43 -7.90 3.93 -7.33
N ARG A 44 -8.18 2.81 -6.64
CA ARG A 44 -9.52 2.51 -6.12
C ARG A 44 -10.03 3.56 -5.12
N MET A 45 -9.15 4.19 -4.34
CA MET A 45 -9.53 5.28 -3.43
C MET A 45 -9.84 6.57 -4.19
N VAL A 46 -9.05 6.90 -5.22
CA VAL A 46 -9.32 8.04 -6.11
C VAL A 46 -10.66 7.88 -6.80
N ASP A 47 -10.96 6.70 -7.33
CA ASP A 47 -12.25 6.38 -7.98
C ASP A 47 -13.44 6.55 -7.02
N ARG A 48 -13.22 6.41 -5.72
CA ARG A 48 -14.21 6.64 -4.66
C ARG A 48 -14.31 8.09 -4.20
N GLY A 49 -13.58 9.00 -4.85
CA GLY A 49 -13.56 10.43 -4.53
C GLY A 49 -12.70 10.79 -3.32
N GLN A 50 -11.79 9.91 -2.88
CA GLN A 50 -10.89 10.24 -1.79
C GLN A 50 -9.81 11.22 -2.25
N THR A 51 -9.69 12.36 -1.56
CA THR A 51 -8.78 13.46 -1.96
C THR A 51 -7.64 13.72 -0.98
N SER A 52 -7.72 13.18 0.24
CA SER A 52 -6.67 13.39 1.26
C SER A 52 -5.55 12.37 1.10
N ARG A 53 -4.35 12.88 0.78
CA ARG A 53 -3.11 12.10 0.63
C ARG A 53 -2.79 11.24 1.85
N LEU A 54 -2.88 11.81 3.05
CA LEU A 54 -2.52 11.12 4.29
C LEU A 54 -3.50 9.99 4.59
N ARG A 55 -4.80 10.23 4.36
CA ARG A 55 -5.82 9.20 4.54
C ARG A 55 -5.65 8.06 3.53
N MET A 56 -5.34 8.36 2.27
CA MET A 56 -5.04 7.33 1.27
C MET A 56 -3.81 6.51 1.66
N ALA A 57 -2.71 7.16 2.04
CA ALA A 57 -1.49 6.47 2.45
C ALA A 57 -1.75 5.52 3.63
N ASN A 58 -2.39 6.01 4.69
CA ASN A 58 -2.69 5.21 5.88
C ASN A 58 -3.60 4.00 5.57
N LEU A 59 -4.60 4.20 4.70
CA LEU A 59 -5.48 3.10 4.26
C LEU A 59 -4.72 2.06 3.44
N ALA A 60 -3.86 2.49 2.52
CA ALA A 60 -3.03 1.60 1.71
C ALA A 60 -2.04 0.79 2.56
N ILE A 61 -1.34 1.44 3.50
CA ILE A 61 -0.44 0.78 4.47
C ILE A 61 -1.21 -0.28 5.25
N SER A 62 -2.36 0.10 5.83
CA SER A 62 -3.17 -0.82 6.63
C SER A 62 -3.67 -2.02 5.81
N ALA A 63 -4.00 -1.80 4.52
CA ALA A 63 -4.42 -2.86 3.61
C ALA A 63 -3.26 -3.80 3.27
N HIS A 64 -2.08 -3.25 2.99
CA HIS A 64 -0.87 -4.04 2.73
C HIS A 64 -0.52 -4.90 3.93
N GLN A 65 -0.43 -4.31 5.12
CA GLN A 65 -0.15 -5.04 6.35
C GLN A 65 -1.13 -6.20 6.59
N ARG A 66 -2.44 -6.01 6.40
CA ARG A 66 -3.41 -7.12 6.53
C ARG A 66 -3.18 -8.22 5.49
N CYS A 67 -2.88 -7.86 4.25
CA CYS A 67 -2.71 -8.80 3.15
C CYS A 67 -1.39 -9.60 3.27
N PHE A 68 -0.32 -8.95 3.75
CA PHE A 68 1.04 -9.53 3.76
C PHE A 68 1.53 -9.97 5.15
N ALA A 69 0.92 -9.52 6.27
CA ALA A 69 1.28 -9.99 7.63
C ALA A 69 0.70 -11.38 7.96
N THR A 70 -0.27 -11.88 7.19
CA THR A 70 -0.87 -13.22 7.41
C THR A 70 0.11 -14.38 7.10
N VAL A 71 1.35 -14.08 6.69
CA VAL A 71 2.39 -15.09 6.41
C VAL A 71 3.24 -15.43 7.64
N GLU A 72 3.12 -14.72 8.77
CA GLU A 72 3.97 -14.90 9.97
C GLU A 72 3.26 -15.56 11.18
N GLY A 73 2.27 -16.45 10.97
CA GLY A 73 1.43 -16.89 12.09
C GLY A 73 0.88 -18.32 12.07
N ARG A 74 1.53 -19.29 11.42
CA ARG A 74 1.13 -20.70 11.58
C ARG A 74 2.34 -21.61 11.70
N ASP A 75 2.91 -21.66 12.89
CA ASP A 75 3.54 -22.88 13.42
C ASP A 75 2.42 -23.73 14.05
N PRO A 76 1.93 -24.81 13.41
CA PRO A 76 0.89 -25.66 13.96
C PRO A 76 1.44 -26.68 14.98
N ASN A 77 2.58 -26.44 15.63
CA ASN A 77 3.23 -27.46 16.46
C ASN A 77 3.87 -26.90 17.74
N ILE A 78 3.05 -26.33 18.63
CA ILE A 78 3.32 -26.26 20.07
C ILE A 78 2.02 -26.58 20.83
N VAL A 79 1.69 -27.87 20.92
CA VAL A 79 1.03 -28.50 22.08
C VAL A 79 1.36 -29.99 22.07
#